data_AF-A0A7J3M2P4-F1
#
_entry.id   AF-A0A7J3M2P4-F1
#
_cell.length_a   1.000
_cell.length_b   1.000
_cell.length_c   1.000
_cell.angle_alpha   90.00
_cell.angle_beta   90.00
_cell.angle_gamma   90.00
#
_symmetry.space_group_name_H-M   'P 1'
#
loop_
_entity.id
_entity.type
_entity.pdbx_description
1 polymer ?
#
loop_
_entity_poly.entity_id
_entity_poly.type
_entity_poly.pdbx_seq_one_letter_code
_entity_poly.pdbx_strand_id
1 'polypeptide(L)'
;MGPKELAKAIDRFIRPQTFPLAFKFGDDARARKLKDLTICQIYNISRRYGWFLKFDVETTCPLGIIAYGFAEPDELYKSGKLAYEAGYAMNEEIGKKFEEVVPKLKG
;
A
#
# COMPACT_ATOMS: atom_id res chain seq x y z
N MET A 1 1.54 -25.11 0.74
CA MET A 1 0.13 -24.68 0.63
C MET A 1 0.00 -23.76 -0.57
N GLY A 2 -0.89 -24.06 -1.52
CA GLY A 2 -1.14 -23.21 -2.68
C GLY A 2 -2.04 -22.01 -2.35
N PRO A 3 -2.18 -21.01 -3.26
CA PRO A 3 -2.98 -19.80 -3.01
C PRO A 3 -4.45 -20.08 -2.63
N LYS A 4 -5.08 -21.08 -3.25
CA LYS A 4 -6.48 -21.47 -2.94
C LYS A 4 -6.61 -22.04 -1.53
N GLU A 5 -5.65 -22.84 -1.10
CA GLU A 5 -5.64 -23.45 0.24
C GLU A 5 -5.35 -22.37 1.30
N LEU A 6 -4.43 -21.45 1.01
CA LEU A 6 -4.15 -20.31 1.87
C LEU A 6 -5.37 -19.40 2.05
N ALA A 7 -6.07 -19.08 0.96
CA ALA A 7 -7.29 -18.28 1.01
C ALA A 7 -8.37 -18.94 1.90
N LYS A 8 -8.55 -20.27 1.78
CA LYS A 8 -9.47 -21.03 2.66
C LYS A 8 -9.04 -21.01 4.12
N ALA A 9 -7.74 -21.10 4.40
CA ALA A 9 -7.23 -21.01 5.77
C ALA A 9 -7.47 -19.62 6.37
N ILE A 10 -7.17 -18.55 5.61
CA ILE A 10 -7.40 -17.17 6.05
C ILE A 10 -8.89 -16.94 6.31
N ASP A 11 -9.76 -17.37 5.39
CA ASP A 11 -11.22 -17.24 5.56
C ASP A 11 -11.71 -17.94 6.82
N ARG A 12 -11.24 -19.18 7.08
CA ARG A 12 -11.64 -19.96 8.24
C ARG A 12 -11.19 -19.35 9.58
N PHE A 13 -9.93 -18.94 9.67
CA PHE A 13 -9.29 -18.56 10.94
C PHE A 13 -9.32 -17.06 11.22
N ILE A 14 -9.20 -16.22 10.20
CA ILE A 14 -9.17 -14.75 10.35
C ILE A 14 -10.55 -14.14 10.08
N ARG A 15 -11.37 -14.76 9.22
CA ARG A 15 -12.71 -14.28 8.82
C ARG A 15 -12.71 -12.79 8.41
N PRO A 16 -11.85 -12.40 7.46
CA PRO A 16 -11.80 -11.01 7.03
C PRO A 16 -13.14 -10.59 6.40
N GLN A 17 -13.49 -9.30 6.53
CA GLN A 17 -14.73 -8.76 5.93
C GLN A 17 -14.77 -8.87 4.39
N THR A 18 -13.61 -9.01 3.75
CA THR A 18 -13.46 -9.12 2.29
C THR A 18 -12.47 -10.22 1.95
N PHE A 19 -12.49 -10.69 0.72
CA PHE A 19 -11.51 -11.68 0.25
C PHE A 19 -10.06 -11.15 0.36
N PRO A 20 -9.07 -12.02 0.62
CA PRO A 20 -7.66 -11.63 0.64
C PRO A 20 -7.20 -11.12 -0.73
N LEU A 21 -6.43 -10.03 -0.75
CA LEU A 21 -5.79 -9.55 -1.97
C LEU A 21 -4.50 -10.31 -2.25
N ALA A 22 -4.24 -10.59 -3.52
CA ALA A 22 -2.94 -11.05 -4.00
C ALA A 22 -2.25 -9.91 -4.77
N PHE A 23 -0.93 -9.91 -4.72
CA PHE A 23 -0.09 -8.97 -5.48
C PHE A 23 0.64 -9.73 -6.58
N LYS A 24 0.72 -9.11 -7.76
CA LYS A 24 1.57 -9.54 -8.85
C LYS A 24 2.56 -8.42 -9.12
N PHE A 25 3.85 -8.75 -9.12
CA PHE A 25 4.91 -7.83 -9.51
C PHE A 25 5.09 -7.86 -11.04
N GLY A 26 5.41 -6.70 -11.62
CA GLY A 26 5.51 -6.49 -13.07
C GLY A 26 4.25 -5.89 -13.69
N ASP A 27 4.33 -5.54 -14.97
CA ASP A 27 3.20 -4.94 -15.69
C ASP A 27 2.23 -6.02 -16.20
N ASP A 28 0.94 -5.70 -16.17
CA ASP A 28 -0.13 -6.54 -16.68
C ASP A 28 -1.19 -5.65 -17.31
N ALA A 29 -1.40 -5.78 -18.62
CA ALA A 29 -2.31 -4.95 -19.38
C ALA A 29 -3.79 -5.06 -18.92
N ARG A 30 -4.14 -6.12 -18.18
CA ARG A 30 -5.48 -6.29 -17.61
C ARG A 30 -5.71 -5.42 -16.37
N ALA A 31 -4.64 -4.96 -15.72
CA ALA A 31 -4.72 -4.16 -14.52
C ALA A 31 -5.03 -2.70 -14.87
N ARG A 32 -6.09 -2.15 -14.28
CA ARG A 32 -6.53 -0.77 -14.52
C ARG A 32 -5.71 0.19 -13.65
N LYS A 33 -5.28 1.31 -14.22
CA LYS A 33 -4.67 2.42 -13.48
C LYS A 33 -5.75 3.47 -13.22
N LEU A 34 -5.95 3.82 -11.95
CA LEU A 34 -6.81 4.93 -11.53
C LEU A 34 -5.89 6.06 -11.08
N LYS A 35 -6.26 7.31 -11.41
CA LYS A 35 -5.50 8.51 -11.03
C LYS A 35 -5.98 9.03 -9.68
N ASP A 36 -5.13 9.82 -9.03
CA ASP A 36 -5.47 10.60 -7.83
C ASP A 36 -5.97 9.74 -6.65
N LEU A 37 -5.42 8.54 -6.54
CA LEU A 37 -5.70 7.60 -5.44
C LEU A 37 -4.43 7.25 -4.69
N THR A 38 -4.58 7.11 -3.37
CA THR A 38 -3.54 6.54 -2.52
C THR A 38 -3.59 5.00 -2.53
N ILE A 39 -2.47 4.35 -2.22
CA ILE A 39 -2.38 2.88 -2.29
C ILE A 39 -3.42 2.18 -1.39
N CYS A 40 -3.73 2.72 -0.21
CA CYS A 40 -4.76 2.17 0.67
C CYS A 40 -6.16 2.27 0.06
N GLN A 41 -6.47 3.36 -0.65
CA GLN A 41 -7.73 3.49 -1.41
C GLN A 41 -7.79 2.47 -2.55
N ILE A 42 -6.68 2.25 -3.26
CA ILE A 42 -6.57 1.21 -4.29
C ILE A 42 -6.87 -0.17 -3.69
N TYR A 43 -6.33 -0.50 -2.51
CA TYR A 43 -6.62 -1.78 -1.83
C TYR A 43 -8.10 -1.91 -1.47
N ASN A 44 -8.71 -0.85 -0.97
CA ASN A 44 -10.12 -0.87 -0.59
C ASN A 44 -11.04 -1.06 -1.80
N ILE A 45 -10.73 -0.41 -2.93
CA ILE A 45 -11.48 -0.59 -4.18
C ILE A 45 -11.31 -2.02 -4.69
N SER A 46 -10.08 -2.53 -4.73
CA SER A 46 -9.81 -3.91 -5.13
C SER A 46 -10.58 -4.90 -4.25
N ARG A 47 -10.55 -4.74 -2.92
CA ARG A 47 -11.27 -5.60 -1.96
C ARG A 47 -12.79 -5.55 -2.11
N ARG A 48 -13.34 -4.35 -2.32
CA ARG A 48 -14.80 -4.15 -2.35
C ARG A 48 -15.43 -4.56 -3.67
N TYR A 49 -14.74 -4.28 -4.78
CA TYR A 49 -15.31 -4.44 -6.12
C TYR A 49 -14.70 -5.58 -6.94
N GLY A 50 -13.65 -6.26 -6.44
CA GLY A 50 -12.99 -7.33 -7.21
C GLY A 50 -12.17 -6.81 -8.39
N TRP A 51 -11.83 -5.52 -8.40
CA TRP A 51 -11.14 -4.92 -9.54
C TRP A 51 -9.64 -5.24 -9.49
N PHE A 52 -9.09 -5.60 -10.65
CA PHE A 52 -7.65 -5.74 -10.80
C PHE A 52 -7.04 -4.36 -11.10
N LEU A 53 -6.41 -3.78 -10.09
CA LEU A 53 -5.83 -2.44 -10.14
C LEU A 53 -4.30 -2.50 -10.08
N LYS A 54 -3.64 -1.53 -10.71
CA LYS A 54 -2.20 -1.31 -10.60
C LYS A 54 -1.87 0.05 -10.00
N PHE A 55 -0.71 0.11 -9.35
CA PHE A 55 -0.08 1.32 -8.85
C PHE A 55 1.43 1.23 -9.15
N ASP A 56 2.05 2.38 -9.40
CA ASP A 56 3.45 2.54 -9.77
C ASP A 56 4.01 3.84 -9.17
N VAL A 57 5.20 4.26 -9.62
CA VAL A 57 5.88 5.48 -9.17
C VAL A 57 5.04 6.75 -9.34
N GLU A 58 4.09 6.80 -10.29
CA GLU A 58 3.23 7.98 -10.50
C GLU A 58 2.00 8.01 -9.58
N THR A 59 1.88 7.04 -8.66
CA THR A 59 0.75 6.99 -7.72
C THR A 59 0.87 8.12 -6.70
N THR A 60 -0.24 8.81 -6.40
CA THR A 60 -0.34 9.99 -5.52
C THR A 60 0.03 9.73 -4.04
N CYS A 61 0.55 8.56 -3.69
CA CYS A 61 0.81 8.14 -2.31
C CYS A 61 2.32 8.22 -2.00
N PRO A 62 2.86 9.33 -1.49
CA PRO A 62 4.29 9.46 -1.25
C PRO A 62 4.81 8.42 -0.24
N LEU A 63 4.08 8.18 0.87
CA LEU A 63 4.43 7.12 1.81
C LEU A 63 4.44 5.73 1.15
N GLY A 64 3.45 5.48 0.30
CA GLY A 64 3.25 4.19 -0.35
C GLY A 64 4.32 3.90 -1.41
N ILE A 65 4.60 4.85 -2.30
CA ILE A 65 5.58 4.63 -3.38
C ILE A 65 6.98 4.35 -2.82
N ILE A 66 7.35 5.01 -1.72
CA ILE A 66 8.61 4.73 -0.99
C ILE A 66 8.57 3.35 -0.33
N ALA A 67 7.48 3.01 0.37
CA ALA A 67 7.35 1.71 1.03
C ALA A 67 7.43 0.53 0.04
N TYR A 68 6.89 0.70 -1.18
CA TYR A 68 6.98 -0.30 -2.24
C TYR A 68 8.26 -0.23 -3.08
N GLY A 69 9.20 0.66 -2.74
CA GLY A 69 10.51 0.76 -3.41
C GLY A 69 10.45 1.37 -4.81
N PHE A 70 9.39 2.09 -5.17
CA PHE A 70 9.29 2.80 -6.45
C PHE A 70 10.09 4.10 -6.49
N ALA A 71 10.44 4.65 -5.34
CA ALA A 71 11.27 5.85 -5.20
C ALA A 71 12.07 5.81 -3.90
N GLU A 72 13.11 6.65 -3.84
CA GLU A 72 13.95 6.81 -2.65
C GLU A 72 13.41 7.90 -1.72
N PRO A 73 13.57 7.76 -0.38
CA PRO A 73 13.12 8.77 0.58
C PRO A 73 13.78 10.14 0.37
N ASP A 74 12.98 11.15 0.04
CA ASP A 74 13.42 12.54 -0.07
C ASP A 74 13.35 13.28 1.28
N GLU A 75 13.63 14.59 1.27
CA GLU A 75 13.59 15.41 2.48
C GLU A 75 12.17 15.55 3.05
N LEU A 76 11.15 15.55 2.19
CA LEU A 76 9.76 15.58 2.64
C LEU A 76 9.41 14.28 3.38
N TYR A 77 9.82 13.12 2.86
CA TYR A 77 9.64 11.83 3.53
C TYR A 77 10.44 11.70 4.84
N LYS A 78 11.49 12.51 5.07
CA LYS A 78 12.27 12.47 6.32
C LYS A 78 11.80 13.50 7.35
N SER A 79 10.83 14.34 6.99
CA SER A 79 10.40 15.49 7.80
C SER A 79 9.42 15.12 8.91
N GLY A 80 8.70 14.01 8.79
CA GLY A 80 7.56 13.63 9.62
C GLY A 80 6.22 14.20 9.15
N LYS A 81 6.25 15.10 8.17
CA LYS A 81 5.07 15.82 7.70
C LYS A 81 4.06 14.91 7.01
N LEU A 82 4.50 13.92 6.24
CA LEU A 82 3.57 13.04 5.51
C LEU A 82 2.76 12.19 6.47
N ALA A 83 3.41 11.62 7.48
CA ALA A 83 2.73 10.82 8.50
C ALA A 83 1.80 11.66 9.38
N TYR A 84 2.19 12.89 9.71
CA TYR A 84 1.36 13.82 10.47
C TYR A 84 0.12 14.27 9.67
N GLU A 85 0.29 14.77 8.44
CA GLU A 85 -0.82 15.23 7.60
C GLU A 85 -1.77 14.10 7.19
N ALA A 86 -1.27 12.88 7.06
CA ALA A 86 -2.10 11.69 6.83
C ALA A 86 -2.83 11.20 8.08
N GLY A 87 -2.58 11.78 9.26
CA GLY A 87 -3.22 11.42 10.52
C GLY A 87 -2.68 10.14 11.18
N TYR A 88 -1.50 9.65 10.77
CA TYR A 88 -0.84 8.50 11.39
C TYR A 88 -0.03 8.87 12.64
N ALA A 89 0.35 10.15 12.76
CA ALA A 89 1.11 10.69 13.87
C ALA A 89 0.40 11.92 14.46
N MET A 90 0.58 12.16 15.76
CA MET A 90 0.00 13.31 16.46
C MET A 90 0.75 14.63 16.22
N ASN A 91 2.00 14.55 15.77
CA ASN A 91 2.85 15.68 15.41
C ASN A 91 3.98 15.21 14.47
N GLU A 92 4.73 16.15 13.88
CA GLU A 92 5.83 15.85 12.96
C GLU A 92 6.99 15.09 13.62
N GLU A 93 7.29 15.31 14.90
CA GLU A 93 8.36 14.57 15.59
C GLU A 93 8.06 13.06 15.63
N ILE A 94 6.82 12.70 15.95
CA ILE A 94 6.34 11.30 15.93
C ILE A 94 6.21 10.82 14.48
N GLY A 95 5.79 11.70 13.57
CA GLY A 95 5.73 11.39 12.14
C GLY A 95 7.09 10.98 11.58
N LYS A 96 8.17 11.63 12.00
CA LYS A 96 9.53 11.31 11.56
C LYS A 96 9.93 9.89 11.98
N LYS A 97 9.63 9.52 13.22
CA LYS A 97 9.85 8.15 13.73
C LYS A 97 9.01 7.14 12.94
N PHE A 98 7.76 7.47 12.61
CA PHE A 98 6.91 6.63 11.77
C PHE A 98 7.53 6.40 10.38
N GLU A 99 7.86 7.48 9.67
CA GLU A 99 8.42 7.43 8.31
C GLU A 99 9.73 6.63 8.25
N GLU A 100 10.57 6.78 9.28
CA GLU A 100 11.82 6.04 9.45
C GLU A 100 11.59 4.53 9.53
N VAL A 101 10.67 4.08 10.39
CA VAL A 101 10.45 2.65 10.67
C VAL A 101 9.58 1.93 9.65
N VAL A 102 8.87 2.65 8.76
CA VAL A 102 8.09 2.02 7.69
C VAL A 102 9.01 1.10 6.87
N PRO A 103 8.71 -0.22 6.77
CA PRO A 103 9.48 -1.14 5.96
C PRO A 103 9.44 -0.74 4.49
N LYS A 104 10.60 -0.80 3.84
CA LYS A 104 10.78 -0.44 2.43
C LYS A 104 11.21 -1.70 1.69
N LEU A 105 10.46 -2.07 0.66
CA LEU A 105 10.89 -3.15 -0.23
C LEU A 105 12.19 -2.71 -0.92
N LYS A 106 13.22 -3.54 -0.81
CA LYS A 106 14.46 -3.36 -1.58
C LYS A 106 14.26 -4.12 -2.89
N GLY A 107 14.34 -3.38 -4.00
CA GLY A 107 14.39 -3.94 -5.35
C GLY A 107 15.68 -4.69 -5.62
#